data_AF-A0A2I0N7V9-F1
#
_entry.id   AF-A0A2I0N7V9-F1
#
_cell.length_a   1.000
_cell.length_b   1.000
_cell.length_c   1.000
_cell.angle_alpha   90.00
_cell.angle_beta   90.00
_cell.angle_gamma   90.00
#
_symmetry.space_group_name_H-M   'P 1'
#
loop_
_entity.id
_entity.type
_entity.pdbx_description
1 polymer ?
#
loop_
_entity_poly.entity_id
_entity_poly.type
_entity_poly.pdbx_seq_one_letter_code
_entity_poly.pdbx_strand_id
1 'polypeptide(L)'
;GGGADTAMKLAKKALLRKTGQNNEDAAAAGFEREVLSGINGSGIGPMGLGGDVTALAVHVEFADRHPASLPVGIVLQCWAARRAKLTIDAAGRITYGD
;
A
#
# COMPACT_ATOMS: atom_id res chain seq x y z
N GLY A 1 -1.16 -7.83 -10.49
CA GLY A 1 -1.10 -9.25 -10.88
C GLY A 1 -2.26 -10.01 -10.28
N GLY A 2 -2.37 -11.32 -10.49
CA GLY A 2 -3.56 -12.11 -10.15
C GLY A 2 -4.72 -11.93 -11.13
N GLY A 3 -5.90 -12.43 -10.73
CA GLY A 3 -7.20 -12.03 -11.31
C GLY A 3 -7.59 -10.62 -10.88
N ALA A 4 -8.67 -10.07 -11.45
CA ALA A 4 -9.14 -8.72 -11.13
C ALA A 4 -9.53 -8.56 -9.65
N ASP A 5 -10.20 -9.56 -9.09
CA ASP A 5 -10.56 -9.67 -7.68
C ASP A 5 -9.32 -9.75 -6.78
N THR A 6 -8.34 -10.56 -7.19
CA THR A 6 -7.09 -10.77 -6.44
C THR A 6 -6.25 -9.50 -6.41
N ALA A 7 -6.12 -8.80 -7.54
CA ALA A 7 -5.39 -7.52 -7.62
C ALA A 7 -5.97 -6.51 -6.63
N MET A 8 -7.30 -6.42 -6.54
CA MET A 8 -7.95 -5.48 -5.63
C MET A 8 -7.82 -5.88 -4.16
N LYS A 9 -7.91 -7.17 -3.86
CA LYS A 9 -7.67 -7.71 -2.52
C LYS A 9 -6.23 -7.44 -2.06
N LEU A 10 -5.25 -7.62 -2.93
CA LEU A 10 -3.85 -7.34 -2.66
C LEU A 10 -3.62 -5.85 -2.42
N ALA A 11 -4.18 -4.97 -3.27
CA ALA A 11 -4.09 -3.53 -3.07
C ALA A 11 -4.69 -3.10 -1.71
N LYS A 12 -5.82 -3.68 -1.31
CA LYS A 12 -6.40 -3.42 0.02
C LYS A 12 -5.52 -3.94 1.16
N LYS A 13 -4.87 -5.10 0.99
CA LYS A 13 -3.92 -5.65 1.97
C LYS A 13 -2.69 -4.75 2.10
N ALA A 14 -2.13 -4.29 0.98
CA ALA A 14 -0.99 -3.36 0.94
C ALA A 14 -1.28 -2.08 1.73
N LEU A 15 -2.51 -1.56 1.61
CA LEU A 15 -2.97 -0.36 2.31
C LEU A 15 -2.92 -0.46 3.85
N LEU A 16 -2.95 -1.67 4.40
CA LEU A 16 -2.92 -1.89 5.86
C LEU A 16 -1.51 -1.86 6.44
N ARG A 17 -0.48 -1.81 5.58
CA ARG A 17 0.91 -1.68 6.00
C ARG A 17 1.15 -0.31 6.65
N LYS A 18 2.08 -0.23 7.60
CA LYS A 18 2.37 1.01 8.32
C LYS A 18 3.03 2.02 7.37
N THR A 19 2.59 3.27 7.40
CA THR A 19 3.23 4.35 6.63
C THR A 19 4.73 4.41 6.94
N GLY A 20 5.55 4.45 5.89
CA GLY A 20 7.02 4.41 6.00
C GLY A 20 7.63 3.00 6.03
N GLN A 21 6.81 1.94 6.13
CA GLN A 21 7.29 0.56 6.00
C GLN A 21 7.35 0.15 4.52
N ASN A 22 8.55 -0.10 4.02
CA ASN A 22 8.74 -0.61 2.66
C ASN A 22 8.36 -2.09 2.56
N ASN A 23 8.18 -2.57 1.33
CA ASN A 23 8.11 -4.00 1.06
C ASN A 23 9.43 -4.72 1.46
N GLU A 24 9.33 -5.98 1.87
CA GLU A 24 10.49 -6.84 2.15
C GLU A 24 11.22 -7.22 0.87
N ASP A 25 10.50 -7.34 -0.25
CA ASP A 25 11.10 -7.53 -1.57
C ASP A 25 11.78 -6.23 -2.05
N ALA A 26 13.07 -6.31 -2.37
CA ALA A 26 13.89 -5.16 -2.73
C ALA A 26 13.45 -4.48 -4.03
N ALA A 27 12.95 -5.24 -5.01
CA ALA A 27 12.46 -4.69 -6.27
C ALA A 27 11.14 -3.95 -6.06
N ALA A 28 10.22 -4.53 -5.28
CA ALA A 28 8.97 -3.88 -4.90
C ALA A 28 9.23 -2.62 -4.07
N ALA A 29 10.13 -2.65 -3.10
CA ALA A 29 10.52 -1.48 -2.31
C ALA A 29 11.17 -0.38 -3.17
N GLY A 30 11.96 -0.76 -4.18
CA GLY A 30 12.50 0.17 -5.17
C GLY A 30 11.39 0.89 -5.93
N PHE A 31 10.43 0.12 -6.45
CA PHE A 31 9.27 0.64 -7.17
C PHE A 31 8.38 1.52 -6.29
N GLU A 32 8.14 1.15 -5.03
CA GLU A 32 7.40 1.98 -4.06
C GLU A 32 8.03 3.37 -3.91
N ARG A 33 9.38 3.44 -3.79
CA ARG A 33 10.11 4.71 -3.68
C ARG A 33 10.04 5.53 -4.96
N GLU A 34 10.20 4.89 -6.11
CA GLU A 34 10.12 5.55 -7.42
C GLU A 34 8.75 6.20 -7.62
N VAL A 35 7.67 5.45 -7.39
CA VAL A 35 6.30 5.95 -7.54
C VAL A 35 6.02 7.06 -6.53
N LEU A 36 6.44 6.91 -5.27
CA LEU A 36 6.27 7.95 -4.25
C LEU A 36 7.00 9.25 -4.65
N SER A 37 8.23 9.14 -5.16
CA SER A 37 8.99 10.29 -5.65
C SER A 37 8.28 10.96 -6.83
N GLY A 38 7.73 10.19 -7.77
CA GLY A 38 6.97 10.73 -8.89
C GLY A 38 5.70 11.45 -8.44
N ILE A 39 4.95 10.87 -7.50
CA ILE A 39 3.73 11.47 -6.94
C ILE A 39 4.05 12.79 -6.23
N ASN A 40 5.09 12.82 -5.39
CA ASN A 40 5.47 14.03 -4.66
C ASN A 40 6.14 15.09 -5.56
N GLY A 41 6.81 14.66 -6.63
CA GLY A 41 7.33 15.56 -7.67
C GLY A 41 6.26 16.21 -8.57
N SER A 42 5.00 15.79 -8.48
CA SER A 42 3.90 16.35 -9.30
C SER A 42 3.47 17.76 -8.89
N GLY A 43 3.82 18.22 -7.69
CA GLY A 43 3.42 19.54 -7.18
C GLY A 43 1.94 19.67 -6.81
N ILE A 44 1.16 18.58 -6.82
CA ILE A 44 -0.27 18.59 -6.46
C ILE A 44 -0.48 18.96 -4.99
N GLY A 45 0.36 18.43 -4.10
CA GLY A 45 0.32 18.70 -2.67
C GLY A 45 -0.93 18.19 -1.94
N PRO A 46 -1.05 18.48 -0.64
CA PRO A 46 -2.17 18.01 0.16
C PRO A 46 -3.49 18.60 -0.34
N MET A 47 -4.48 17.75 -0.56
CA MET A 47 -5.81 18.13 -1.05
C MET A 47 -5.83 18.83 -2.42
N GLY A 48 -4.72 18.78 -3.18
CA GLY A 48 -4.61 19.46 -4.48
C GLY A 48 -4.35 20.97 -4.38
N LEU A 49 -3.89 21.44 -3.21
CA LEU A 49 -3.65 22.87 -2.95
C LEU A 49 -2.22 23.33 -3.28
N GLY A 50 -1.42 22.47 -3.92
CA GLY A 50 -0.01 22.72 -4.21
C GLY A 50 0.92 22.30 -3.07
N GLY A 51 2.20 22.14 -3.39
CA GLY A 51 3.28 21.81 -2.45
C GLY A 51 3.98 20.49 -2.73
N ASP A 52 4.92 20.13 -1.86
CA ASP A 52 5.92 19.09 -2.12
C ASP A 52 5.49 17.67 -1.69
N VAL A 53 4.37 17.55 -0.96
CA VAL A 53 3.93 16.27 -0.37
C VAL A 53 2.48 15.98 -0.72
N THR A 54 2.29 15.17 -1.75
CA THR A 54 0.97 14.67 -2.20
C THR A 54 0.62 13.35 -1.51
N ALA A 55 1.60 12.47 -1.30
CA ALA A 55 1.43 11.17 -0.65
C ALA A 55 2.51 10.93 0.42
N LEU A 56 2.12 10.24 1.49
CA LEU A 56 3.03 9.88 2.60
C LEU A 56 3.75 8.55 2.39
N ALA A 57 3.13 7.62 1.67
CA ALA A 57 3.71 6.33 1.35
C ALA A 57 3.00 5.72 0.14
N VAL A 58 3.70 4.81 -0.55
CA VAL A 58 3.14 3.92 -1.57
C VAL A 58 3.48 2.50 -1.13
N HIS A 59 2.50 1.61 -1.19
CA HIS A 59 2.67 0.20 -0.87
C HIS A 59 2.20 -0.66 -2.04
N VAL A 60 3.02 -1.62 -2.42
CA VAL A 60 2.79 -2.51 -3.56
C VAL A 60 2.84 -3.95 -3.09
N GLU A 61 1.94 -4.75 -3.65
CA GLU A 61 1.88 -6.20 -3.54
C GLU A 61 1.70 -6.77 -4.95
N PHE A 62 2.19 -7.98 -5.18
CA PHE A 62 2.15 -8.63 -6.48
C PHE A 62 1.67 -10.07 -6.37
N ALA A 63 1.20 -10.60 -7.49
CA ALA A 63 0.81 -11.98 -7.65
C ALA A 63 0.99 -12.39 -9.10
N ASP A 64 1.23 -13.68 -9.32
CA ASP A 64 1.29 -14.28 -10.64
C ASP A 64 -0.02 -14.07 -11.40
N ARG A 65 0.08 -14.00 -12.71
CA ARG A 65 -1.01 -13.58 -13.60
C ARG A 65 -0.90 -14.29 -14.94
N HIS A 66 -2.03 -14.42 -15.63
CA HIS A 66 -2.02 -14.97 -16.98
C HIS A 66 -1.20 -14.05 -17.92
N PRO A 67 -0.34 -14.58 -18.81
CA PRO A 67 0.50 -13.76 -19.68
C PRO A 67 -0.26 -12.74 -20.55
N ALA A 68 -1.50 -13.06 -20.93
CA ALA A 68 -2.36 -12.20 -21.74
C ALA A 68 -3.14 -11.11 -20.96
N SER A 69 -3.03 -11.05 -19.63
CA SER A 69 -3.72 -10.03 -18.82
C SER A 69 -2.79 -9.44 -17.75
N LEU A 70 -3.04 -8.20 -17.34
CA LEU A 70 -2.34 -7.59 -16.20
C LEU A 70 -3.32 -6.77 -15.37
N PRO A 71 -4.09 -7.40 -14.46
CA PRO A 71 -4.91 -6.65 -13.53
C PRO A 71 -4.05 -5.84 -12.56
N VAL A 72 -4.39 -4.56 -12.41
CA VAL A 72 -3.75 -3.62 -11.49
C VAL A 72 -4.81 -3.06 -10.56
N GLY A 73 -4.58 -3.19 -9.25
CA GLY A 73 -5.44 -2.63 -8.23
C GLY A 73 -4.80 -1.43 -7.56
N ILE A 74 -5.56 -0.34 -7.48
CA ILE A 74 -5.14 0.90 -6.82
C ILE A 74 -6.19 1.22 -5.78
N VAL A 75 -5.76 1.32 -4.52
CA VAL A 75 -6.61 1.68 -3.39
C VAL A 75 -5.92 2.82 -2.65
N LEU A 76 -6.71 3.83 -2.28
CA LEU A 76 -6.23 5.01 -1.59
C LEU A 76 -6.69 5.00 -0.13
N GLN A 77 -5.84 5.50 0.76
CA GLN A 77 -6.17 5.79 2.14
C GLN A 77 -6.18 7.31 2.29
N CYS A 78 -7.27 7.85 2.82
CA CYS A 78 -7.34 9.27 3.14
C CYS A 78 -6.65 9.59 4.48
N TRP A 79 -6.72 10.85 4.89
CA TRP A 79 -6.24 11.33 6.18
C TRP A 79 -6.79 10.53 7.39
N ALA A 80 -8.04 10.05 7.30
CA ALA A 80 -8.67 9.25 8.34
C ALA A 80 -8.20 7.79 8.31
N ALA A 81 -6.89 7.60 8.50
CA ALA A 81 -6.15 6.34 8.53
C ALA A 81 -6.51 5.47 9.74
N ARG A 82 -7.76 4.98 9.76
CA ARG A 82 -8.33 4.20 10.86
C ARG A 82 -8.03 2.72 10.67
N ARG A 83 -7.10 2.19 11.46
CA ARG A 83 -6.73 0.77 11.50
C ARG A 83 -6.40 0.35 12.92
N ALA A 84 -6.58 -0.93 13.22
CA ALA A 84 -6.15 -1.56 14.46
C ALA A 84 -5.73 -3.01 14.16
N LYS A 85 -4.72 -3.51 14.86
CA LYS A 85 -4.26 -4.90 14.75
C LYS A 85 -4.36 -5.55 16.12
N LEU A 86 -4.80 -6.80 16.15
CA LEU A 86 -4.69 -7.66 17.32
C LEU A 86 -4.24 -9.05 16.87
N THR A 87 -3.60 -9.77 17.76
CA THR A 87 -3.19 -11.17 17.56
C THR A 87 -3.61 -11.95 18.78
N ILE A 88 -4.28 -13.08 18.53
CA ILE A 88 -4.71 -14.03 19.56
C ILE A 88 -3.89 -15.29 19.37
N ASP A 89 -3.15 -15.69 20.40
CA ASP A 89 -2.36 -16.93 20.35
C ASP A 89 -3.20 -18.16 20.75
N ALA A 90 -2.61 -19.36 20.64
CA ALA A 90 -3.28 -20.61 20.96
C ALA A 90 -3.67 -20.73 22.45
N ALA A 91 -3.07 -19.93 23.34
CA ALA A 91 -3.41 -19.86 24.75
C ALA A 91 -4.51 -18.80 25.04
N GLY A 92 -5.02 -18.13 24.01
CA GLY A 92 -6.03 -17.08 24.13
C GLY A 92 -5.48 -15.73 24.57
N ARG A 93 -4.14 -15.54 24.61
CA ARG A 93 -3.54 -14.25 24.96
C ARG A 93 -3.70 -13.27 23.80
N ILE A 94 -4.20 -12.08 24.12
CA ILE A 94 -4.41 -11.00 23.15
C ILE A 94 -3.23 -10.04 23.21
N THR A 95 -2.60 -9.82 22.06
CA THR A 95 -1.60 -8.76 21.86
C THR A 95 -2.15 -7.74 20.88
N TYR A 96 -2.24 -6.48 21.28
CA TYR A 96 -2.60 -5.38 20.39
C TYR A 96 -1.34 -4.94 19.63
N GLY A 97 -1.46 -4.80 18.32
CA GLY A 97 -0.41 -4.28 17.45
C GLY A 97 -0.67 -2.85 17.01
N ASP A 98 0.41 -2.16 16.63
CA ASP A 98 0.42 -0.81 16.05
C ASP A 98 -0.39 -0.66 14.75
#